data_AF-A0A2T5LS22-F1
#
_entry.id   AF-A0A2T5LS22-F1
#
_cell.length_a   1.000
_cell.length_b   1.000
_cell.length_c   1.000
_cell.angle_alpha   90.00
_cell.angle_beta   90.00
_cell.angle_gamma   90.00
#
_symmetry.space_group_name_H-M   'P 1'
#
loop_
_entity.id
_entity.type
_entity.pdbx_description
1 polymer ?
#
loop_
_entity_poly.entity_id
_entity_poly.type
_entity_poly.pdbx_seq_one_letter_code
_entity_poly.pdbx_strand_id
1 'polypeptide(L)'
;MPPVRRSRRTLPSNSGITSKNSSLTTRTRALRSSARLDPQPSISNPEKPASTQRKKKSLPSYFQRPQREIAQDPNRCLRLFSLPREIFDEIVSHLPPDAEACFTLTCKEALNSIGTGSWAHFRGRARRYGSHGSLGELLQRDLPGYEYCPRCETLHPPIKPPYAHRVTRLTKLCLGQDGVLDIWPQSQSGGYSIVFAHIREAFASQPASTATSPPIDIFSGEFTHHTGSINYMLRSQAHWIDKNLVIIQEHRLRSAKPQALAAGDVISLPFRVCAHLSTTTDPPPNPHRARKPSVAANGPLLPHAITTAFPAALRKGIPRGGIFRTASPAEQAQMKAADAGEDVTWRCRSCPTKFRITYQQSNGGECIVKAWHCFGRALYKAVDFWKFSVRREGPTLGHTKRNSEYLSPVRSLPDFKIT
;
A
#
# COMPACT_ATOMS: atom_id res chain seq x y z
N MET A 1 -34.75 -9.77 -48.57
CA MET A 1 -33.64 -10.75 -48.61
C MET A 1 -33.15 -10.88 -50.04
N PRO A 2 -31.94 -10.38 -50.31
CA PRO A 2 -30.90 -11.18 -50.96
C PRO A 2 -29.51 -10.99 -50.29
N PRO A 3 -28.50 -11.82 -50.60
CA PRO A 3 -27.28 -11.96 -49.81
C PRO A 3 -26.21 -10.92 -50.17
N VAL A 4 -25.52 -10.39 -49.15
CA VAL A 4 -24.40 -9.46 -49.32
C VAL A 4 -23.08 -10.22 -49.44
N ARG A 5 -22.41 -9.93 -50.57
CA ARG A 5 -21.10 -10.37 -51.07
C ARG A 5 -19.99 -10.56 -50.03
N ARG A 6 -19.36 -11.74 -50.07
CA ARG A 6 -17.94 -11.94 -49.71
C ARG A 6 -17.06 -11.34 -50.82
N SER A 7 -16.13 -10.47 -50.44
CA SER A 7 -15.06 -9.99 -51.33
C SER A 7 -13.72 -10.60 -50.90
N ARG A 8 -13.12 -11.37 -51.82
CA ARG A 8 -11.72 -11.82 -51.81
C ARG A 8 -10.89 -10.81 -52.61
N ARG A 9 -9.73 -10.42 -52.08
CA ARG A 9 -8.49 -10.00 -52.78
C ARG A 9 -7.52 -9.49 -51.71
N THR A 10 -6.20 -9.68 -51.70
CA THR A 10 -5.21 -10.48 -52.44
C THR A 10 -3.90 -10.26 -51.65
N LEU A 11 -3.09 -11.31 -51.50
CA LEU A 11 -1.72 -11.21 -50.99
C LEU A 11 -0.81 -10.50 -51.99
N PRO A 12 0.21 -9.75 -51.52
CA PRO A 12 1.47 -9.65 -52.21
C PRO A 12 2.52 -10.50 -51.50
N SER A 13 3.05 -11.47 -52.24
CA SER A 13 4.35 -12.09 -52.02
C SER A 13 5.45 -11.07 -52.26
N ASN A 14 6.39 -10.93 -51.34
CA ASN A 14 7.79 -10.78 -51.76
C ASN A 14 8.75 -11.36 -50.71
N SER A 15 9.63 -12.17 -51.26
CA SER A 15 10.64 -13.01 -50.64
C SER A 15 11.92 -12.24 -50.34
N GLY A 16 12.63 -12.72 -49.30
CA GLY A 16 14.08 -12.56 -49.16
C GLY A 16 14.48 -11.77 -47.93
N ILE A 17 14.86 -12.47 -46.86
CA ILE A 17 16.12 -12.27 -46.14
C ILE A 17 16.40 -13.52 -45.29
N THR A 18 17.56 -14.07 -45.61
CA THR A 18 18.40 -15.10 -45.03
C THR A 18 18.23 -15.47 -43.54
N SER A 19 18.17 -16.79 -43.34
CA SER A 19 18.52 -17.52 -42.12
C SER A 19 19.92 -17.16 -41.60
N LYS A 20 20.03 -16.92 -40.28
CA LYS A 20 21.08 -17.50 -39.42
C LYS A 20 20.82 -17.22 -37.93
N ASN A 21 20.76 -18.34 -37.20
CA ASN A 21 21.24 -18.62 -35.86
C ASN A 21 20.51 -18.07 -34.60
N SER A 22 19.95 -19.07 -33.93
CA SER A 22 19.70 -19.20 -32.50
C SER A 22 20.77 -18.60 -31.59
N SER A 23 20.33 -17.93 -30.53
CA SER A 23 21.00 -18.00 -29.23
C SER A 23 19.97 -17.88 -28.11
N LEU A 24 19.74 -19.02 -27.45
CA LEU A 24 19.08 -19.09 -26.15
C LEU A 24 19.95 -18.29 -25.15
N THR A 25 19.38 -17.25 -24.56
CA THR A 25 19.98 -16.57 -23.41
C THR A 25 19.57 -17.28 -22.13
N THR A 26 20.31 -18.33 -21.79
CA THR A 26 20.37 -18.92 -20.46
C THR A 26 20.95 -17.90 -19.48
N ARG A 27 20.13 -17.40 -18.54
CA ARG A 27 20.60 -16.61 -17.40
C ARG A 27 21.25 -17.53 -16.37
N THR A 28 22.56 -17.73 -16.49
CA THR A 28 23.40 -18.33 -15.45
C THR A 28 23.59 -17.34 -14.31
N ARG A 29 23.10 -17.75 -13.13
CA ARG A 29 23.25 -17.06 -11.84
C ARG A 29 24.67 -17.32 -11.33
N ALA A 30 25.59 -16.39 -11.54
CA ALA A 30 26.96 -16.50 -11.07
C ALA A 30 27.02 -16.47 -9.53
N LEU A 31 27.33 -17.63 -8.94
CA LEU A 31 27.80 -17.79 -7.58
C LEU A 31 29.24 -17.28 -7.50
N ARG A 32 29.49 -16.33 -6.61
CA ARG A 32 30.85 -15.90 -6.25
C ARG A 32 31.47 -16.98 -5.37
N SER A 33 32.52 -17.63 -5.86
CA SER A 33 33.43 -18.43 -5.04
C SER A 33 34.87 -18.22 -5.49
N SER A 34 35.66 -17.73 -4.53
CA SER A 34 37.05 -18.06 -4.25
C SER A 34 38.10 -17.89 -5.37
N ALA A 35 38.78 -16.74 -5.34
CA ALA A 35 40.11 -16.60 -5.92
C ALA A 35 41.14 -17.30 -5.00
N ARG A 36 41.97 -18.15 -5.61
CA ARG A 36 43.18 -18.74 -5.02
C ARG A 36 44.32 -17.72 -4.99
N LEU A 37 45.19 -17.92 -4.00
CA LEU A 37 46.43 -17.21 -3.69
C LEU A 37 47.55 -17.57 -4.69
N ASP A 38 48.40 -16.59 -4.98
CA ASP A 38 49.83 -16.81 -5.21
C ASP A 38 50.64 -15.84 -4.31
N PRO A 39 51.82 -16.24 -3.78
CA PRO A 39 52.57 -15.51 -2.76
C PRO A 39 53.74 -14.70 -3.35
N GLN A 40 54.08 -13.55 -2.75
CA GLN A 40 55.42 -12.91 -2.73
C GLN A 40 55.36 -11.66 -1.80
N PRO A 41 56.47 -11.11 -1.28
CA PRO A 41 56.70 -11.01 0.17
C PRO A 41 56.80 -9.59 0.74
N SER A 42 56.53 -9.54 2.05
CA SER A 42 56.98 -8.62 3.13
C SER A 42 57.54 -7.24 2.78
N ILE A 43 56.84 -6.19 3.23
CA ILE A 43 57.45 -5.06 3.95
C ILE A 43 56.55 -4.72 5.15
N SER A 44 57.15 -4.81 6.34
CA SER A 44 56.60 -4.56 7.67
C SER A 44 56.39 -3.08 7.95
N ASN A 45 55.26 -2.72 8.59
CA ASN A 45 55.15 -1.57 9.51
C ASN A 45 53.82 -1.62 10.31
N PRO A 46 53.71 -0.89 11.44
CA PRO A 46 53.49 -1.49 12.75
C PRO A 46 52.03 -1.67 13.18
N GLU A 47 51.90 -2.53 14.19
CA GLU A 47 50.70 -3.05 14.84
C GLU A 47 49.61 -2.00 15.11
N LYS A 48 48.42 -2.25 14.56
CA LYS A 48 47.18 -1.71 15.10
C LYS A 48 46.57 -2.76 16.05
N PRO A 49 46.11 -2.37 17.24
CA PRO A 49 45.59 -3.33 18.21
C PRO A 49 44.40 -4.07 17.60
N ALA A 50 44.46 -5.40 17.69
CA ALA A 50 43.45 -6.29 17.17
C ALA A 50 42.07 -5.89 17.73
N SER A 51 41.23 -5.33 16.85
CA SER A 51 39.80 -5.26 17.08
C SER A 51 39.32 -6.70 17.22
N THR A 52 39.14 -7.15 18.47
CA THR A 52 38.35 -8.33 18.78
C THR A 52 36.94 -8.05 18.30
N GLN A 53 36.69 -8.34 17.02
CA GLN A 53 35.35 -8.58 16.53
C GLN A 53 34.82 -9.73 17.37
N ARG A 54 34.07 -9.40 18.43
CA ARG A 54 33.12 -10.33 19.04
C ARG A 54 32.31 -10.88 17.89
N LYS A 55 32.62 -12.09 17.43
CA LYS A 55 31.74 -12.88 16.57
C LYS A 55 30.40 -12.85 17.30
N LYS A 56 29.43 -12.10 16.79
CA LYS A 56 28.04 -12.22 17.26
C LYS A 56 27.76 -13.71 17.16
N LYS A 57 27.57 -14.39 18.31
CA LYS A 57 27.06 -15.76 18.32
C LYS A 57 25.82 -15.69 17.45
N SER A 58 25.84 -16.38 16.31
CA SER A 58 24.65 -16.50 15.49
C SER A 58 23.58 -17.06 16.42
N LEU A 59 22.51 -16.29 16.65
CA LEU A 59 21.33 -16.82 17.30
C LEU A 59 21.01 -18.15 16.61
N PRO A 60 20.82 -19.26 17.34
CA PRO A 60 20.44 -20.52 16.73
C PRO A 60 19.27 -20.24 15.81
N SER A 61 19.46 -20.54 14.53
CA SER A 61 18.33 -20.63 13.62
C SER A 61 17.33 -21.61 14.22
N TYR A 62 16.03 -21.42 14.04
CA TYR A 62 14.99 -22.35 14.52
C TYR A 62 15.26 -23.82 14.10
N PHE A 63 16.10 -24.04 13.09
CA PHE A 63 16.56 -25.35 12.58
C PHE A 63 17.77 -25.95 13.32
N GLN A 64 18.53 -25.15 14.07
CA GLN A 64 19.70 -25.62 14.80
C GLN A 64 19.29 -26.07 16.19
N ARG A 65 18.95 -27.35 16.29
CA ARG A 65 18.67 -28.00 17.57
C ARG A 65 20.00 -28.31 18.28
N PRO A 66 20.11 -28.06 19.59
CA PRO A 66 21.25 -28.55 20.37
C PRO A 66 21.38 -30.08 20.23
N GLN A 67 22.59 -30.59 20.11
CA GLN A 67 22.83 -32.04 19.95
C GLN A 67 22.16 -32.88 21.05
N ARG A 68 22.06 -32.32 22.26
CA ARG A 68 21.34 -32.90 23.40
C ARG A 68 19.84 -33.06 23.14
N GLU A 69 19.19 -32.06 22.55
CA GLU A 69 17.76 -32.13 22.19
C GLU A 69 17.48 -33.10 21.04
N ILE A 70 18.46 -33.30 20.14
CA ILE A 70 18.35 -34.29 19.05
C ILE A 70 18.52 -35.70 19.60
N ALA A 71 19.48 -35.91 20.51
CA ALA A 71 19.72 -37.20 21.13
C ALA A 71 18.55 -37.66 22.02
N GLN A 72 17.79 -36.72 22.57
CA GLN A 72 16.65 -36.99 23.45
C GLN A 72 15.29 -36.94 22.73
N ASP A 73 15.24 -36.76 21.40
CA ASP A 73 13.96 -36.71 20.68
C ASP A 73 13.37 -38.12 20.53
N PRO A 74 12.23 -38.42 21.19
CA PRO A 74 11.61 -39.74 21.08
C PRO A 74 11.14 -40.05 19.65
N ASN A 75 10.90 -39.02 18.83
CA ASN A 75 10.45 -39.22 17.45
C ASN A 75 11.57 -39.80 16.57
N ARG A 76 12.84 -39.61 16.93
CA ARG A 76 13.97 -40.10 16.13
C ARG A 76 14.03 -41.63 16.03
N CYS A 77 13.42 -42.33 16.99
CA CYS A 77 13.33 -43.79 17.02
C CYS A 77 12.08 -44.33 16.32
N LEU A 78 11.20 -43.46 15.80
CA LEU A 78 10.03 -43.92 15.03
C LEU A 78 10.50 -44.54 13.73
N ARG A 79 9.88 -45.67 13.36
CA ARG A 79 10.24 -46.46 12.17
C ARG A 79 10.36 -45.61 10.90
N LEU A 80 9.49 -44.62 10.77
CA LEU A 80 9.44 -43.71 9.62
C LEU A 80 10.74 -42.89 9.47
N PHE A 81 11.33 -42.40 10.56
CA PHE A 81 12.56 -41.59 10.53
C PHE A 81 13.83 -42.45 10.61
N SER A 82 13.71 -43.75 10.89
CA SER A 82 14.82 -44.70 10.81
C SER A 82 15.03 -45.31 9.42
N LEU A 83 14.16 -45.00 8.45
CA LEU A 83 14.31 -45.46 7.07
C LEU A 83 15.56 -44.85 6.42
N PRO A 84 16.19 -45.53 5.44
CA PRO A 84 17.17 -44.91 4.56
C PRO A 84 16.59 -43.63 3.94
N ARG A 85 17.45 -42.62 3.77
CA ARG A 85 17.04 -41.27 3.36
C ARG A 85 16.26 -41.30 2.04
N GLU A 86 16.67 -42.16 1.12
CA GLU A 86 16.10 -42.35 -0.20
C GLU A 86 14.65 -42.86 -0.12
N ILE A 87 14.40 -43.83 0.76
CA ILE A 87 13.07 -44.40 0.97
C ILE A 87 12.16 -43.37 1.64
N PHE A 88 12.67 -42.62 2.61
CA PHE A 88 11.93 -41.54 3.25
C PHE A 88 11.55 -40.45 2.23
N ASP A 89 12.51 -39.99 1.42
CA ASP A 89 12.28 -38.97 0.40
C ASP A 89 11.29 -39.47 -0.67
N GLU A 90 11.33 -40.74 -1.07
CA GLU A 90 10.35 -41.35 -1.99
C GLU A 90 8.93 -41.34 -1.38
N ILE A 91 8.78 -41.72 -0.10
CA ILE A 91 7.49 -41.65 0.61
C ILE A 91 6.96 -40.21 0.63
N VAL A 92 7.83 -39.25 0.98
CA VAL A 92 7.46 -37.82 1.02
C VAL A 92 7.10 -37.31 -0.38
N SER A 93 7.73 -37.81 -1.45
CA SER A 93 7.45 -37.40 -2.83
C SER A 93 6.01 -37.71 -3.28
N HIS A 94 5.36 -38.69 -2.65
CA HIS A 94 3.97 -39.03 -2.88
C HIS A 94 2.98 -38.14 -2.11
N LEU A 95 3.44 -37.35 -1.15
CA LEU A 95 2.58 -36.44 -0.40
C LEU A 95 2.21 -35.21 -1.25
N PRO A 96 0.95 -34.78 -1.24
CA PRO A 96 0.61 -33.49 -1.80
C PRO A 96 1.26 -32.36 -0.96
N PRO A 97 1.49 -31.16 -1.54
CA PRO A 97 2.27 -30.10 -0.88
C PRO A 97 1.73 -29.63 0.48
N ASP A 98 0.41 -29.69 0.68
CA ASP A 98 -0.25 -29.40 1.94
C ASP A 98 0.02 -30.49 2.98
N ALA A 99 -0.11 -31.78 2.63
CA ALA A 99 0.23 -32.89 3.52
C ALA A 99 1.73 -32.93 3.87
N GLU A 100 2.60 -32.61 2.91
CA GLU A 100 4.04 -32.46 3.14
C GLU A 100 4.32 -31.37 4.18
N ALA A 101 3.68 -30.19 4.04
CA ALA A 101 3.79 -29.11 5.01
C ALA A 101 3.18 -29.47 6.37
N CYS A 102 2.01 -30.12 6.40
CA CYS A 102 1.39 -30.65 7.62
C CYS A 102 2.34 -31.61 8.35
N PHE A 103 3.01 -32.49 7.62
CA PHE A 103 3.89 -33.47 8.22
C PHE A 103 5.03 -32.78 8.98
N THR A 104 5.56 -31.67 8.45
CA THR A 104 6.56 -30.86 9.17
C THR A 104 6.06 -30.25 10.49
N LEU A 105 4.75 -30.13 10.69
CA LEU A 105 4.17 -29.61 11.95
C LEU A 105 3.99 -30.68 13.03
N THR A 106 4.10 -31.97 12.69
CA THR A 106 3.82 -33.06 13.63
C THR A 106 4.88 -33.20 14.70
N CYS A 107 6.17 -33.08 14.34
CA CYS A 107 7.28 -33.13 15.27
C CYS A 107 8.52 -32.43 14.71
N LYS A 108 9.46 -32.08 15.61
CA LYS A 108 10.73 -31.44 15.24
C LYS A 108 11.57 -32.31 14.30
N GLU A 109 11.49 -33.63 14.41
CA GLU A 109 12.23 -34.57 13.55
C GLU A 109 11.68 -34.61 12.12
N ALA A 110 10.35 -34.51 11.95
CA ALA A 110 9.72 -34.37 10.63
C ALA A 110 10.15 -33.08 9.95
N LEU A 111 10.12 -31.95 10.68
CA LEU A 111 10.60 -30.67 10.16
C LEU A 111 12.09 -30.73 9.79
N ASN A 112 12.92 -31.40 10.60
CA ASN A 112 14.34 -31.55 10.33
C ASN A 112 14.60 -32.41 9.08
N SER A 113 13.86 -33.51 8.94
CA SER A 113 14.00 -34.46 7.83
C SER A 113 13.52 -33.84 6.51
N ILE A 114 12.39 -33.14 6.50
CA ILE A 114 11.78 -32.58 5.27
C ILE A 114 12.34 -31.18 4.95
N GLY A 115 12.60 -30.37 5.98
CA GLY A 115 13.04 -28.98 5.86
C GLY A 115 11.92 -28.00 5.55
N THR A 116 12.27 -26.72 5.38
CA THR A 116 11.31 -25.64 5.09
C THR A 116 10.91 -25.52 3.63
N GLY A 117 11.52 -26.32 2.74
CA GLY A 117 11.21 -26.30 1.31
C GLY A 117 9.74 -26.63 1.02
N SER A 118 9.18 -27.56 1.79
CA SER A 118 7.76 -27.95 1.76
C SER A 118 6.80 -26.75 1.85
N TRP A 119 7.09 -25.79 2.73
CA TRP A 119 6.30 -24.56 2.88
C TRP A 119 6.35 -23.65 1.66
N ALA A 120 7.46 -23.65 0.91
CA ALA A 120 7.57 -22.93 -0.35
C ALA A 120 6.78 -23.62 -1.47
N HIS A 121 6.78 -24.97 -1.49
CA HIS A 121 5.96 -25.76 -2.43
C HIS A 121 4.46 -25.55 -2.19
N PHE A 122 4.05 -25.51 -0.92
CA PHE A 122 2.69 -25.17 -0.49
C PHE A 122 2.25 -23.77 -0.97
N ARG A 123 3.04 -22.72 -0.67
CA ARG A 123 2.77 -21.29 -0.97
C ARG A 123 2.76 -20.88 -2.46
N GLY A 124 2.86 -21.84 -3.39
CA GLY A 124 2.90 -21.59 -4.83
C GLY A 124 1.83 -22.32 -5.65
N ARG A 125 1.20 -23.36 -5.08
CA ARG A 125 0.28 -24.27 -5.79
C ARG A 125 -1.15 -24.25 -5.25
N ALA A 126 -1.41 -23.67 -4.07
CA ALA A 126 -2.77 -23.53 -3.52
C ALA A 126 -3.74 -22.75 -4.44
N ARG A 127 -3.24 -22.00 -5.42
CA ARG A 127 -4.07 -21.32 -6.44
C ARG A 127 -4.54 -22.21 -7.59
N ARG A 128 -3.92 -23.39 -7.79
CA ARG A 128 -4.21 -24.26 -8.94
C ARG A 128 -5.17 -25.40 -8.62
N TYR A 129 -5.28 -25.78 -7.35
CA TYR A 129 -6.18 -26.85 -6.91
C TYR A 129 -7.36 -26.19 -6.18
N GLY A 130 -8.56 -26.32 -6.76
CA GLY A 130 -9.77 -25.70 -6.24
C GLY A 130 -10.19 -26.22 -4.87
N SER A 131 -10.58 -25.28 -4.01
CA SER A 131 -11.77 -25.33 -3.14
C SER A 131 -12.02 -26.54 -2.22
N HIS A 132 -11.00 -27.13 -1.60
CA HIS A 132 -11.23 -27.99 -0.42
C HIS A 132 -10.15 -27.77 0.65
N GLY A 133 -10.55 -27.21 1.80
CA GLY A 133 -9.90 -27.44 3.10
C GLY A 133 -8.40 -27.20 3.15
N SER A 134 -7.92 -26.05 2.64
CA SER A 134 -6.47 -25.81 2.62
C SER A 134 -5.89 -25.87 4.04
N LEU A 135 -4.67 -26.37 4.21
CA LEU A 135 -3.94 -26.32 5.49
C LEU A 135 -4.03 -24.94 6.18
N GLY A 136 -4.16 -23.85 5.41
CA GLY A 136 -4.42 -22.51 5.94
C GLY A 136 -5.72 -22.38 6.75
N GLU A 137 -6.80 -23.00 6.31
CA GLU A 137 -8.11 -23.01 7.00
C GLU A 137 -8.05 -23.86 8.29
N LEU A 138 -7.35 -25.00 8.26
CA LEU A 138 -7.14 -25.82 9.45
C LEU A 138 -6.28 -25.08 10.49
N LEU A 139 -5.20 -24.43 10.05
CA LEU A 139 -4.38 -23.61 10.93
C LEU A 139 -5.15 -22.38 11.47
N GLN A 140 -6.07 -21.81 10.70
CA GLN A 140 -6.94 -20.73 11.18
C GLN A 140 -7.85 -21.21 12.32
N ARG A 141 -8.46 -22.40 12.20
CA ARG A 141 -9.28 -23.01 13.26
C ARG A 141 -8.48 -23.12 14.57
N ASP A 142 -7.21 -23.50 14.47
CA ASP A 142 -6.35 -23.76 15.62
C ASP A 142 -5.63 -22.49 16.16
N LEU A 143 -5.71 -21.36 15.44
CA LEU A 143 -5.10 -20.06 15.81
C LEU A 143 -6.15 -18.93 15.86
N PRO A 144 -6.93 -18.83 16.96
CA PRO A 144 -7.94 -17.78 17.09
C PRO A 144 -7.31 -16.39 17.02
N GLY A 145 -7.98 -15.47 16.33
CA GLY A 145 -7.50 -14.09 16.11
C GLY A 145 -6.60 -13.90 14.89
N TYR A 146 -6.36 -14.96 14.10
CA TYR A 146 -5.73 -14.89 12.79
C TYR A 146 -6.73 -15.31 11.71
N GLU A 147 -6.60 -14.73 10.52
CA GLU A 147 -7.37 -15.10 9.34
C GLU A 147 -6.43 -15.51 8.21
N TYR A 148 -6.79 -16.59 7.53
CA TYR A 148 -6.06 -17.06 6.37
C TYR A 148 -6.39 -16.15 5.18
N CYS A 149 -5.37 -15.51 4.64
CA CYS A 149 -5.55 -14.64 3.49
C CYS A 149 -5.16 -15.36 2.20
N PRO A 150 -6.11 -15.64 1.30
CA PRO A 150 -5.83 -16.36 0.05
C PRO A 150 -4.95 -15.56 -0.92
N ARG A 151 -4.79 -14.25 -0.71
CA ARG A 151 -3.97 -13.39 -1.58
C ARG A 151 -2.48 -13.51 -1.31
N CYS A 152 -2.11 -13.55 -0.03
CA CYS A 152 -0.73 -13.65 0.43
C CYS A 152 -0.39 -15.03 1.00
N GLU A 153 -1.35 -15.96 1.03
CA GLU A 153 -1.19 -17.36 1.45
C GLU A 153 -0.53 -17.48 2.83
N THR A 154 -1.01 -16.66 3.75
CA THR A 154 -0.48 -16.55 5.11
C THR A 154 -1.59 -16.21 6.09
N LEU A 155 -1.41 -16.64 7.33
CA LEU A 155 -2.23 -16.24 8.46
C LEU A 155 -1.74 -14.91 9.00
N HIS A 156 -2.62 -13.93 9.03
CA HIS A 156 -2.35 -12.65 9.67
C HIS A 156 -3.58 -12.21 10.48
N PRO A 157 -3.41 -11.31 11.46
CA PRO A 157 -4.55 -10.76 12.17
C PRO A 157 -5.59 -10.19 11.19
N PRO A 158 -6.90 -10.26 11.50
CA PRO A 158 -7.96 -9.75 10.64
C PRO A 158 -7.73 -8.28 10.32
N ILE A 159 -8.30 -7.83 9.20
CA ILE A 159 -8.27 -6.41 8.84
C ILE A 159 -9.10 -5.66 9.87
N LYS A 160 -8.40 -4.92 10.74
CA LYS A 160 -9.03 -4.03 11.71
C LYS A 160 -9.80 -2.89 11.01
N PRO A 161 -10.83 -2.32 11.65
CA PRO A 161 -11.54 -1.15 11.14
C PRO A 161 -10.58 0.06 10.98
N PRO A 162 -10.92 1.05 10.15
CA PRO A 162 -10.08 2.19 9.81
C PRO A 162 -9.35 2.87 10.98
N TYR A 163 -10.02 3.03 12.12
CA TYR A 163 -9.49 3.66 13.34
C TYR A 163 -8.39 2.85 14.04
N ALA A 164 -8.40 1.53 13.88
CA ALA A 164 -7.45 0.61 14.50
C ALA A 164 -6.51 -0.04 13.47
N HIS A 165 -6.70 0.24 12.18
CA HIS A 165 -5.88 -0.33 11.12
C HIS A 165 -4.47 0.27 11.15
N ARG A 166 -3.47 -0.62 11.12
CA ARG A 166 -2.06 -0.28 10.95
C ARG A 166 -1.45 -1.20 9.93
N VAL A 167 -0.70 -0.61 8.99
CA VAL A 167 0.07 -1.39 8.03
C VAL A 167 1.23 -2.05 8.76
N THR A 168 1.23 -3.39 8.80
CA THR A 168 2.31 -4.19 9.38
C THR A 168 3.16 -4.78 8.26
N ARG A 169 4.34 -5.33 8.61
CA ARG A 169 5.17 -6.06 7.65
C ARG A 169 4.41 -7.20 6.96
N LEU A 170 3.52 -7.88 7.70
CA LEU A 170 2.72 -9.00 7.21
C LEU A 170 1.61 -8.51 6.29
N THR A 171 0.84 -7.51 6.73
CA THR A 171 -0.30 -7.01 5.94
C THR A 171 0.15 -6.21 4.72
N LYS A 172 1.37 -5.64 4.69
CA LYS A 172 1.92 -4.94 3.52
C LYS A 172 1.93 -5.80 2.25
N LEU A 173 2.20 -7.11 2.36
CA LEU A 173 2.19 -8.01 1.20
C LEU A 173 0.76 -8.26 0.70
N CYS A 174 -0.19 -8.40 1.62
CA CYS A 174 -1.60 -8.64 1.32
C CYS A 174 -2.27 -7.37 0.76
N LEU A 175 -1.90 -6.21 1.29
CA LEU A 175 -2.36 -4.89 0.88
C LEU A 175 -1.60 -4.37 -0.34
N GLY A 176 -0.41 -4.84 -0.69
CA GLY A 176 0.42 -4.25 -1.75
C GLY A 176 -0.26 -4.13 -3.13
N GLN A 177 -1.23 -5.01 -3.42
CA GLN A 177 -2.06 -4.88 -4.62
C GLN A 177 -3.22 -3.91 -4.47
N ASP A 178 -3.77 -3.73 -3.27
CA ASP A 178 -4.89 -2.84 -3.07
C ASP A 178 -4.39 -1.43 -2.73
N GLY A 179 -3.33 -1.29 -1.95
CA GLY A 179 -2.85 -0.03 -1.41
C GLY A 179 -3.60 0.36 -0.14
N VAL A 180 -3.17 1.48 0.44
CA VAL A 180 -3.74 2.02 1.68
C VAL A 180 -3.95 3.50 1.49
N LEU A 181 -5.12 3.99 1.88
CA LEU A 181 -5.41 5.42 1.97
C LEU A 181 -5.06 5.87 3.38
N ASP A 182 -3.84 6.40 3.52
CA ASP A 182 -3.26 6.84 4.78
C ASP A 182 -2.88 8.33 4.67
N ILE A 183 -3.85 9.18 4.97
CA ILE A 183 -3.74 10.64 4.84
C ILE A 183 -3.52 11.28 6.22
N TRP A 184 -3.84 10.56 7.30
CA TRP A 184 -3.73 11.04 8.67
C TRP A 184 -2.39 10.64 9.31
N PRO A 185 -1.76 11.49 10.14
CA PRO A 185 -0.54 11.12 10.86
C PRO A 185 -0.72 9.83 11.68
N GLN A 186 0.10 8.83 11.39
CA GLN A 186 0.14 7.59 12.17
C GLN A 186 1.00 7.80 13.42
N SER A 187 0.42 7.58 14.60
CA SER A 187 1.11 7.68 15.88
C SER A 187 0.90 6.43 16.74
N GLN A 188 1.65 6.29 17.82
CA GLN A 188 1.47 5.19 18.78
C GLN A 188 0.09 5.23 19.46
N SER A 189 -0.46 6.43 19.66
CA SER A 189 -1.74 6.66 20.34
C SER A 189 -2.97 6.55 19.40
N GLY A 190 -2.78 6.53 18.08
CA GLY A 190 -3.90 6.59 17.16
C GLY A 190 -3.49 6.86 15.71
N GLY A 191 -4.41 6.57 14.79
CA GLY A 191 -4.16 6.62 13.36
C GLY A 191 -5.40 6.16 12.60
N TYR A 192 -5.61 6.70 11.41
CA TYR A 192 -6.78 6.39 10.59
C TYR A 192 -6.31 5.99 9.19
N SER A 193 -6.60 4.76 8.78
CA SER A 193 -6.20 4.28 7.46
C SER A 193 -7.27 3.38 6.85
N ILE A 194 -7.61 3.65 5.60
CA ILE A 194 -8.64 2.90 4.88
C ILE A 194 -7.95 1.94 3.91
N VAL A 195 -8.45 0.71 3.85
CA VAL A 195 -8.07 -0.28 2.85
C VAL A 195 -9.28 -0.68 2.02
N PHE A 196 -9.05 -1.26 0.84
CA PHE A 196 -10.14 -1.60 -0.06
C PHE A 196 -11.13 -2.63 0.51
N ALA A 197 -10.71 -3.43 1.50
CA ALA A 197 -11.62 -4.33 2.22
C ALA A 197 -12.75 -3.57 2.94
N HIS A 198 -12.46 -2.41 3.55
CA HIS A 198 -13.50 -1.57 4.17
C HIS A 198 -14.49 -1.04 3.15
N ILE A 199 -14.01 -0.67 1.95
CA ILE A 199 -14.87 -0.26 0.84
C ILE A 199 -15.79 -1.41 0.41
N ARG A 200 -15.23 -2.63 0.26
CA ARG A 200 -16.02 -3.82 -0.09
C ARG A 200 -17.10 -4.13 0.93
N GLU A 201 -16.77 -4.02 2.21
CA GLU A 201 -17.72 -4.21 3.32
C GLU A 201 -18.87 -3.20 3.23
N ALA A 202 -18.57 -1.92 2.98
CA ALA A 202 -19.59 -0.90 2.77
C ALA A 202 -20.54 -1.25 1.62
N PHE A 203 -20.00 -1.69 0.47
CA PHE A 203 -20.79 -2.10 -0.69
C PHE A 203 -21.65 -3.34 -0.41
N ALA A 204 -21.24 -4.23 0.49
CA ALA A 204 -22.05 -5.38 0.89
C ALA A 204 -23.29 -4.96 1.70
N SER A 205 -23.22 -3.85 2.43
CA SER A 205 -24.32 -3.27 3.20
C SER A 205 -24.96 -2.06 2.52
N GLN A 206 -24.90 -1.97 1.19
CA GLN A 206 -25.45 -0.83 0.45
C GLN A 206 -26.99 -0.78 0.58
N PRO A 207 -27.58 0.34 1.03
CA PRO A 207 -29.03 0.47 1.14
C PRO A 207 -29.68 0.54 -0.25
N ALA A 208 -30.90 0.02 -0.38
CA ALA A 208 -31.68 0.10 -1.63
C ALA A 208 -32.17 1.52 -1.94
N SER A 209 -32.29 2.37 -0.92
CA SER A 209 -32.76 3.75 -1.06
C SER A 209 -31.76 4.65 -1.78
N THR A 210 -32.26 5.68 -2.45
CA THR A 210 -31.47 6.74 -3.10
C THR A 210 -31.23 7.96 -2.21
N ALA A 211 -31.91 8.04 -1.07
CA ALA A 211 -31.71 9.08 -0.08
C ALA A 211 -30.32 8.97 0.57
N THR A 212 -29.84 10.07 1.16
CA THR A 212 -28.60 10.07 1.92
C THR A 212 -28.71 9.08 3.09
N SER A 213 -27.82 8.10 3.16
CA SER A 213 -27.84 7.13 4.26
C SER A 213 -27.41 7.76 5.58
N PRO A 214 -27.76 7.14 6.73
CA PRO A 214 -27.04 7.41 7.97
C PRO A 214 -25.53 7.12 7.81
N PRO A 215 -24.68 7.62 8.73
CA PRO A 215 -23.26 7.30 8.75
C PRO A 215 -23.03 5.80 8.76
N ILE A 216 -22.07 5.33 7.97
CA ILE A 216 -21.62 3.93 7.98
C ILE A 216 -20.62 3.78 9.13
N ASP A 217 -20.97 2.96 10.11
CA ASP A 217 -20.26 2.85 11.40
C ASP A 217 -18.77 2.56 11.27
N ILE A 218 -18.37 1.68 10.33
CA ILE A 218 -16.96 1.28 10.19
C ILE A 218 -16.03 2.46 9.86
N PHE A 219 -16.52 3.49 9.18
CA PHE A 219 -15.71 4.67 8.84
C PHE A 219 -15.79 5.78 9.87
N SER A 220 -16.72 5.67 10.82
CA SER A 220 -17.01 6.72 11.78
C SER A 220 -15.96 6.77 12.87
N GLY A 221 -15.50 7.98 13.19
CA GLY A 221 -14.61 8.20 14.32
C GLY A 221 -14.07 9.62 14.39
N GLU A 222 -13.55 9.96 15.56
CA GLU A 222 -12.90 11.22 15.85
C GLU A 222 -11.50 10.96 16.41
N PHE A 223 -10.51 11.62 15.84
CA PHE A 223 -9.10 11.36 16.10
C PHE A 223 -8.39 12.67 16.36
N THR A 224 -7.68 12.77 17.47
CA THR A 224 -6.89 13.96 17.82
C THR A 224 -5.41 13.62 17.80
N HIS A 225 -4.62 14.48 17.18
CA HIS A 225 -3.18 14.40 17.12
C HIS A 225 -2.58 15.77 17.41
N HIS A 226 -1.52 15.80 18.20
CA HIS A 226 -0.82 17.02 18.54
C HIS A 226 0.50 17.05 17.76
N THR A 227 0.68 18.08 16.92
CA THR A 227 1.91 18.26 16.14
C THR A 227 2.46 19.65 16.39
N GLY A 228 3.57 19.73 17.13
CA GLY A 228 4.18 21.00 17.48
C GLY A 228 3.21 21.88 18.27
N SER A 229 2.87 23.06 17.72
CA SER A 229 1.92 24.01 18.31
C SER A 229 0.50 23.91 17.73
N ILE A 230 0.16 22.82 17.04
CA ILE A 230 -1.15 22.66 16.40
C ILE A 230 -1.86 21.43 16.97
N ASN A 231 -3.10 21.65 17.41
CA ASN A 231 -4.06 20.61 17.73
C ASN A 231 -4.81 20.25 16.44
N TYR A 232 -4.59 19.03 15.96
CA TYR A 232 -5.18 18.54 14.73
C TYR A 232 -6.21 17.47 15.07
N MET A 233 -7.45 17.66 14.65
CA MET A 233 -8.54 16.71 14.80
C MET A 233 -9.04 16.26 13.43
N LEU A 234 -9.31 14.97 13.27
CA LEU A 234 -10.01 14.40 12.13
C LEU A 234 -11.30 13.76 12.63
N ARG A 235 -12.42 14.22 12.10
CA ARG A 235 -13.69 13.51 12.15
C ARG A 235 -13.95 12.87 10.80
N SER A 236 -14.08 11.55 10.77
CA SER A 236 -14.40 10.82 9.54
C SER A 236 -15.74 10.14 9.66
N GLN A 237 -16.51 10.14 8.57
CA GLN A 237 -17.78 9.46 8.42
C GLN A 237 -17.93 9.03 6.95
N ALA A 238 -18.78 8.05 6.66
CA ALA A 238 -19.10 7.68 5.29
C ALA A 238 -20.61 7.59 5.09
N HIS A 239 -21.07 7.94 3.91
CA HIS A 239 -22.49 7.94 3.55
C HIS A 239 -22.67 7.43 2.12
N TRP A 240 -23.85 6.89 1.86
CA TRP A 240 -24.36 6.74 0.51
C TRP A 240 -25.07 8.03 0.11
N ILE A 241 -24.55 8.74 -0.88
CA ILE A 241 -25.10 10.00 -1.40
C ILE A 241 -25.37 9.83 -2.89
N ASP A 242 -26.64 9.88 -3.30
CA ASP A 242 -27.04 9.65 -4.71
C ASP A 242 -26.43 8.35 -5.27
N LYS A 243 -26.56 7.27 -4.47
CA LYS A 243 -25.98 5.94 -4.69
C LYS A 243 -24.45 5.88 -4.68
N ASN A 244 -23.71 6.98 -4.53
CA ASN A 244 -22.26 6.95 -4.42
C ASN A 244 -21.83 6.68 -2.98
N LEU A 245 -20.84 5.82 -2.79
CA LEU A 245 -20.13 5.76 -1.52
C LEU A 245 -19.22 6.99 -1.40
N VAL A 246 -19.51 7.85 -0.42
CA VAL A 246 -18.74 9.08 -0.16
C VAL A 246 -18.22 9.04 1.26
N ILE A 247 -16.89 9.09 1.40
CA ILE A 247 -16.24 9.26 2.70
C ILE A 247 -15.99 10.75 2.91
N ILE A 248 -16.48 11.27 4.03
CA ILE A 248 -16.34 12.66 4.46
C ILE A 248 -15.29 12.71 5.56
N GLN A 249 -14.28 13.56 5.37
CA GLN A 249 -13.21 13.80 6.33
C GLN A 249 -13.19 15.28 6.68
N GLU A 250 -13.46 15.58 7.93
CA GLU A 250 -13.41 16.94 8.47
C GLU A 250 -12.16 17.09 9.33
N HIS A 251 -11.22 17.85 8.80
CA HIS A 251 -9.94 18.16 9.41
C HIS A 251 -10.06 19.51 10.11
N ARG A 252 -9.95 19.52 11.44
CA ARG A 252 -9.96 20.75 12.22
C ARG A 252 -8.59 21.01 12.79
N LEU A 253 -8.01 22.16 12.48
CA LEU A 253 -6.72 22.59 12.96
C LEU A 253 -6.91 23.82 13.85
N ARG A 254 -6.38 23.75 15.06
CA ARG A 254 -6.37 24.85 16.04
C ARG A 254 -4.97 25.09 16.55
N SER A 255 -4.67 26.33 16.89
CA SER A 255 -3.46 26.66 17.64
C SER A 255 -3.55 26.05 19.05
N ALA A 256 -2.49 25.37 19.49
CA ALA A 256 -2.32 24.97 20.88
C ALA A 256 -1.82 26.14 21.75
N LYS A 257 -1.37 27.23 21.12
CA LYS A 257 -0.92 28.45 21.77
C LYS A 257 -2.06 29.47 21.86
N PRO A 258 -1.97 30.49 22.72
CA PRO A 258 -2.96 31.57 22.80
C PRO A 258 -3.07 32.43 21.52
N GLN A 259 -2.09 32.32 20.62
CA GLN A 259 -2.05 33.06 19.36
C GLN A 259 -3.01 32.46 18.34
N ALA A 260 -3.65 33.34 17.57
CA ALA A 260 -4.49 32.93 16.46
C ALA A 260 -3.71 32.12 15.43
N LEU A 261 -4.34 31.05 14.92
CA LEU A 261 -3.76 30.22 13.87
C LEU A 261 -3.52 31.06 12.61
N ALA A 262 -2.30 31.03 12.07
CA ALA A 262 -1.97 31.65 10.79
C ALA A 262 -1.99 30.62 9.65
N ALA A 263 -2.18 31.09 8.41
CA ALA A 263 -2.17 30.21 7.24
C ALA A 263 -0.83 29.47 7.08
N GLY A 264 0.29 30.14 7.37
CA GLY A 264 1.62 29.54 7.35
C GLY A 264 1.79 28.37 8.31
N ASP A 265 1.12 28.39 9.46
CA ASP A 265 1.17 27.30 10.44
C ASP A 265 0.61 26.01 9.83
N VAL A 266 -0.54 26.10 9.14
CA VAL A 266 -1.17 24.95 8.46
C VAL A 266 -0.33 24.49 7.26
N ILE A 267 0.18 25.42 6.44
CA ILE A 267 0.97 25.08 5.24
C ILE A 267 2.32 24.43 5.61
N SER A 268 2.88 24.77 6.78
CA SER A 268 4.12 24.17 7.26
C SER A 268 3.99 22.69 7.66
N LEU A 269 2.77 22.22 7.95
CA LEU A 269 2.52 20.81 8.23
C LEU A 269 2.61 19.98 6.95
N PRO A 270 2.93 18.68 7.02
CA PRO A 270 2.78 17.74 5.90
C PRO A 270 1.29 17.36 5.70
N PHE A 271 0.41 18.36 5.69
CA PHE A 271 -1.04 18.19 5.58
C PHE A 271 -1.44 17.75 4.17
N ARG A 272 -2.36 16.79 4.10
CA ARG A 272 -2.85 16.20 2.85
C ARG A 272 -4.37 16.07 2.93
N VAL A 273 -5.04 16.40 1.83
CA VAL A 273 -6.44 16.05 1.59
C VAL A 273 -6.52 14.77 0.77
N CYS A 274 -5.62 14.61 -0.19
CA CYS A 274 -5.39 13.35 -0.89
C CYS A 274 -3.92 13.32 -1.34
N ALA A 275 -3.47 12.25 -1.97
CA ALA A 275 -2.10 12.16 -2.45
C ALA A 275 -1.69 13.30 -3.41
N HIS A 276 -2.64 13.85 -4.16
CA HIS A 276 -2.42 14.92 -5.13
C HIS A 276 -2.50 16.34 -4.55
N LEU A 277 -3.15 16.48 -3.38
CA LEU A 277 -3.44 17.75 -2.73
C LEU A 277 -2.75 17.74 -1.37
N SER A 278 -1.58 18.37 -1.34
CA SER A 278 -0.67 18.37 -0.20
C SER A 278 -0.04 19.74 0.01
N THR A 279 0.29 20.07 1.25
CA THR A 279 1.08 21.24 1.60
C THR A 279 2.58 20.94 1.70
N THR A 280 2.98 19.66 1.74
CA THR A 280 4.42 19.30 1.77
C THR A 280 5.16 19.85 0.56
N THR A 281 6.39 20.29 0.80
CA THR A 281 7.34 20.72 -0.23
C THR A 281 8.29 19.59 -0.63
N ASP A 282 8.25 18.47 0.09
CA ASP A 282 9.06 17.30 -0.22
C ASP A 282 8.63 16.72 -1.58
N PRO A 283 9.59 16.33 -2.43
CA PRO A 283 9.26 15.69 -3.69
C PRO A 283 8.50 14.38 -3.41
N PRO A 284 7.48 14.06 -4.22
CA PRO A 284 6.76 12.81 -4.04
C PRO A 284 7.74 11.63 -4.21
N PRO A 285 7.53 10.52 -3.47
CA PRO A 285 8.38 9.34 -3.56
C PRO A 285 8.59 8.90 -5.01
N ASN A 286 9.85 8.65 -5.37
CA ASN A 286 10.23 8.37 -6.74
C ASN A 286 9.44 7.17 -7.29
N PRO A 287 8.56 7.36 -8.29
CA PRO A 287 7.86 6.24 -8.87
C PRO A 287 8.86 5.45 -9.70
N HIS A 288 8.84 4.12 -9.60
CA HIS A 288 9.65 3.23 -10.44
C HIS A 288 9.51 3.47 -11.97
N ARG A 289 8.57 4.34 -12.39
CA ARG A 289 8.28 4.71 -13.79
C ARG A 289 8.70 6.13 -14.20
N ALA A 290 9.29 6.96 -13.35
CA ALA A 290 9.74 8.28 -13.79
C ALA A 290 11.00 8.13 -14.68
N ARG A 291 10.81 8.02 -16.00
CA ARG A 291 11.90 8.03 -17.01
C ARG A 291 12.70 9.34 -17.02
N LYS A 292 12.29 10.36 -16.26
CA LYS A 292 13.06 11.56 -15.94
C LYS A 292 12.81 11.94 -14.47
N PRO A 293 13.84 12.32 -13.70
CA PRO A 293 13.71 12.75 -12.31
C PRO A 293 13.01 14.11 -12.14
N SER A 294 12.43 14.69 -13.20
CA SER A 294 11.54 15.85 -13.12
C SER A 294 10.17 15.45 -12.55
N VAL A 295 10.16 14.79 -11.39
CA VAL A 295 8.92 14.53 -10.67
C VAL A 295 8.57 15.85 -10.00
N ALA A 296 7.69 16.55 -10.70
CA ALA A 296 7.21 17.89 -10.41
C ALA A 296 6.92 18.08 -8.92
N ALA A 297 7.35 19.22 -8.39
CA ALA A 297 6.89 19.73 -7.11
C ALA A 297 5.36 19.60 -6.96
N ASN A 298 4.89 19.50 -5.71
CA ASN A 298 3.47 19.37 -5.42
C ASN A 298 2.66 20.54 -6.03
N GLY A 299 1.36 20.32 -6.26
CA GLY A 299 0.48 21.33 -6.85
C GLY A 299 0.19 22.49 -5.89
N PRO A 300 -0.07 23.71 -6.40
CA PRO A 300 -0.31 24.88 -5.56
C PRO A 300 -1.76 25.00 -5.04
N LEU A 301 -2.68 24.14 -5.51
CA LEU A 301 -4.12 24.30 -5.27
C LEU A 301 -4.49 24.27 -3.78
N LEU A 302 -3.97 23.30 -3.01
CA LEU A 302 -4.29 23.19 -1.58
C LEU A 302 -3.67 24.33 -0.74
N PRO A 303 -2.36 24.67 -0.88
CA PRO A 303 -1.80 25.85 -0.24
C PRO A 303 -2.56 27.15 -0.57
N HIS A 304 -2.99 27.32 -1.81
CA HIS A 304 -3.80 28.47 -2.22
C HIS A 304 -5.15 28.49 -1.50
N ALA A 305 -5.89 27.38 -1.54
CA ALA A 305 -7.19 27.25 -0.89
C ALA A 305 -7.12 27.51 0.63
N ILE A 306 -6.05 27.05 1.29
CA ILE A 306 -5.78 27.35 2.70
C ILE A 306 -5.56 28.85 2.87
N THR A 307 -4.68 29.45 2.07
CA THR A 307 -4.36 30.87 2.14
C THR A 307 -5.60 31.76 1.97
N THR A 308 -6.43 31.48 0.97
CA THR A 308 -7.62 32.28 0.66
C THR A 308 -8.68 32.19 1.76
N ALA A 309 -8.80 31.05 2.43
CA ALA A 309 -9.76 30.85 3.51
C ALA A 309 -9.45 31.67 4.77
N PHE A 310 -8.18 32.07 4.98
CA PHE A 310 -7.80 32.87 6.15
C PHE A 310 -8.04 34.37 5.91
N PRO A 311 -8.43 35.13 6.95
CA PRO A 311 -8.47 36.59 6.91
C PRO A 311 -7.11 37.19 6.52
N ALA A 312 -7.10 38.31 5.79
CA ALA A 312 -5.88 38.92 5.25
C ALA A 312 -4.77 39.13 6.31
N ALA A 313 -5.14 39.54 7.52
CA ALA A 313 -4.21 39.75 8.64
C ALA A 313 -3.47 38.48 9.11
N LEU A 314 -4.03 37.30 8.83
CA LEU A 314 -3.51 35.98 9.24
C LEU A 314 -2.86 35.20 8.09
N ARG A 315 -2.73 35.79 6.89
CA ARG A 315 -2.06 35.19 5.72
C ARG A 315 -0.52 35.30 5.78
N LYS A 316 0.06 35.15 6.97
CA LYS A 316 1.51 35.27 7.21
C LYS A 316 2.19 33.90 7.12
N GLY A 317 3.50 33.89 6.89
CA GLY A 317 4.32 32.67 6.88
C GLY A 317 4.11 31.75 5.67
N ILE A 318 3.55 32.26 4.57
CA ILE A 318 3.29 31.49 3.36
C ILE A 318 4.61 31.32 2.58
N PRO A 319 4.94 30.09 2.12
CA PRO A 319 6.15 29.86 1.32
C PRO A 319 6.19 30.72 0.06
N ARG A 320 7.38 31.25 -0.30
CA ARG A 320 7.57 32.10 -1.48
C ARG A 320 7.36 31.33 -2.79
N GLY A 321 7.10 32.05 -3.88
CA GLY A 321 6.89 31.47 -5.21
C GLY A 321 8.06 30.57 -5.68
N GLY A 322 7.73 29.53 -6.44
CA GLY A 322 8.71 28.58 -7.00
C GLY A 322 8.87 27.26 -6.24
N ILE A 323 8.25 27.12 -5.05
CA ILE A 323 8.28 25.88 -4.25
C ILE A 323 7.33 24.81 -4.78
N PHE A 324 6.16 25.23 -5.27
CA PHE A 324 5.18 24.35 -5.92
C PHE A 324 5.29 24.44 -7.44
N ARG A 325 4.83 23.41 -8.14
CA ARG A 325 4.76 23.47 -9.61
C ARG A 325 3.79 24.56 -10.06
N THR A 326 3.87 24.94 -11.33
CA THR A 326 2.87 25.81 -11.94
C THR A 326 1.47 25.17 -11.88
N ALA A 327 0.48 25.99 -11.57
CA ALA A 327 -0.93 25.59 -11.59
C ALA A 327 -1.34 25.23 -13.02
N SER A 328 -2.03 24.11 -13.19
CA SER A 328 -2.67 23.73 -14.45
C SER A 328 -3.86 24.65 -14.77
N PRO A 329 -4.34 24.73 -16.02
CA PRO A 329 -5.47 25.59 -16.38
C PRO A 329 -6.73 25.36 -15.52
N ALA A 330 -7.04 24.10 -15.18
CA ALA A 330 -8.16 23.75 -14.30
C ALA A 330 -7.96 24.18 -12.84
N GLU A 331 -6.71 24.21 -12.35
CA GLU A 331 -6.39 24.75 -11.02
C GLU A 331 -6.45 26.27 -11.04
N GLN A 332 -5.88 26.91 -12.07
CA GLN A 332 -5.92 28.37 -12.26
C GLN A 332 -7.36 28.90 -12.33
N ALA A 333 -8.26 28.20 -13.03
CA ALA A 333 -9.66 28.59 -13.10
C ALA A 333 -10.33 28.60 -11.71
N GLN A 334 -10.07 27.56 -10.90
CA GLN A 334 -10.59 27.49 -9.52
C GLN A 334 -9.98 28.55 -8.61
N MET A 335 -8.67 28.81 -8.75
CA MET A 335 -7.97 29.84 -7.98
C MET A 335 -8.53 31.24 -8.31
N LYS A 336 -8.70 31.56 -9.60
CA LYS A 336 -9.28 32.83 -10.05
C LYS A 336 -10.71 33.04 -9.57
N ALA A 337 -11.54 31.99 -9.60
CA ALA A 337 -12.91 32.05 -9.08
C ALA A 337 -12.92 32.38 -7.57
N ALA A 338 -12.03 31.75 -6.79
CA ALA A 338 -11.90 32.04 -5.37
C ALA A 338 -11.37 33.46 -5.11
N ASP A 339 -10.41 33.93 -5.91
CA ASP A 339 -9.88 35.30 -5.82
C ASP A 339 -10.94 36.36 -6.18
N ALA A 340 -11.89 36.01 -7.04
CA ALA A 340 -13.07 36.82 -7.35
C ALA A 340 -14.14 36.81 -6.24
N GLY A 341 -13.92 36.07 -5.14
CA GLY A 341 -14.83 35.98 -4.00
C GLY A 341 -15.95 34.96 -4.17
N GLU A 342 -15.89 34.08 -5.17
CA GLU A 342 -16.87 33.00 -5.32
C GLU A 342 -16.71 31.95 -4.22
N ASP A 343 -17.83 31.37 -3.78
CA ASP A 343 -17.83 30.25 -2.83
C ASP A 343 -17.44 28.94 -3.54
N VAL A 344 -16.14 28.73 -3.70
CA VAL A 344 -15.58 27.61 -4.47
C VAL A 344 -15.53 26.32 -3.66
N THR A 345 -16.21 25.29 -4.16
CA THR A 345 -15.88 23.89 -3.82
C THR A 345 -14.72 23.42 -4.69
N TRP A 346 -13.55 23.29 -4.08
CA TRP A 346 -12.33 22.88 -4.75
C TRP A 346 -12.39 21.42 -5.18
N ARG A 347 -11.78 21.11 -6.33
CA ARG A 347 -11.80 19.79 -6.97
C ARG A 347 -10.38 19.35 -7.29
N CYS A 348 -10.03 18.14 -6.87
CA CYS A 348 -8.81 17.51 -7.31
C CYS A 348 -8.90 17.14 -8.80
N ARG A 349 -7.88 17.49 -9.59
CA ARG A 349 -7.82 17.12 -11.01
C ARG A 349 -7.51 15.64 -11.27
N SER A 350 -7.06 14.92 -10.25
CA SER A 350 -6.42 13.61 -10.40
C SER A 350 -7.12 12.46 -9.68
N CYS A 351 -7.99 12.74 -8.70
CA CYS A 351 -8.85 11.77 -8.04
C CYS A 351 -10.25 12.37 -7.76
N PRO A 352 -11.29 11.55 -7.56
CA PRO A 352 -12.66 12.01 -7.28
C PRO A 352 -12.77 12.54 -5.84
N THR A 353 -12.09 13.65 -5.58
CA THR A 353 -12.02 14.32 -4.29
C THR A 353 -12.41 15.78 -4.45
N LYS A 354 -13.34 16.20 -3.60
CA LYS A 354 -13.74 17.59 -3.43
C LYS A 354 -13.39 18.05 -2.04
N PHE A 355 -13.17 19.34 -1.86
CA PHE A 355 -12.94 19.88 -0.53
C PHE A 355 -13.37 21.34 -0.43
N ARG A 356 -13.66 21.77 0.79
CA ARG A 356 -13.91 23.16 1.16
C ARG A 356 -13.06 23.48 2.39
N ILE A 357 -12.58 24.71 2.46
CA ILE A 357 -11.81 25.21 3.59
C ILE A 357 -12.52 26.45 4.12
N THR A 358 -12.76 26.48 5.42
CA THR A 358 -13.29 27.64 6.13
C THR A 358 -12.42 27.96 7.32
N TYR A 359 -12.33 29.25 7.64
CA TYR A 359 -11.70 29.71 8.86
C TYR A 359 -12.76 30.28 9.80
N GLN A 360 -12.87 29.72 10.99
CA GLN A 360 -13.76 30.21 12.04
C GLN A 360 -12.94 31.05 13.03
N GLN A 361 -13.32 32.31 13.24
CA GLN A 361 -12.62 33.21 14.15
C GLN A 361 -12.90 32.93 15.64
N SER A 362 -13.92 32.15 15.95
CA SER A 362 -14.26 31.79 17.34
C SER A 362 -13.14 30.98 18.00
N ASN A 363 -13.01 31.10 19.33
CA ASN A 363 -12.10 30.30 20.17
C ASN A 363 -10.63 30.28 19.73
N GLY A 364 -10.07 31.44 19.35
CA GLY A 364 -8.65 31.55 19.00
C GLY A 364 -8.31 31.12 17.56
N GLY A 365 -9.33 30.92 16.71
CA GLY A 365 -9.11 30.64 15.30
C GLY A 365 -9.00 29.14 15.00
N GLU A 366 -9.92 28.65 14.16
CA GLU A 366 -9.97 27.26 13.72
C GLU A 366 -10.03 27.19 12.19
N CYS A 367 -9.11 26.44 11.59
CA CYS A 367 -9.18 26.07 10.18
C CYS A 367 -9.90 24.73 10.03
N ILE A 368 -11.00 24.71 9.27
CA ILE A 368 -11.79 23.51 8.99
C ILE A 368 -11.65 23.18 7.51
N VAL A 369 -11.01 22.05 7.21
CA VAL A 369 -10.93 21.47 5.87
C VAL A 369 -11.88 20.28 5.80
N LYS A 370 -12.99 20.43 5.08
CA LYS A 370 -13.95 19.34 4.82
C LYS A 370 -13.67 18.75 3.45
N ALA A 371 -13.33 17.47 3.42
CA ALA A 371 -13.02 16.72 2.21
C ALA A 371 -14.06 15.62 1.97
N TRP A 372 -14.40 15.40 0.70
CA TRP A 372 -15.28 14.33 0.26
C TRP A 372 -14.54 13.45 -0.75
N HIS A 373 -14.45 12.16 -0.47
CA HIS A 373 -13.84 11.15 -1.34
C HIS A 373 -14.93 10.23 -1.90
N CYS A 374 -15.13 10.26 -3.21
CA CYS A 374 -16.15 9.44 -3.87
C CYS A 374 -15.55 8.14 -4.42
N PHE A 375 -16.16 7.01 -4.09
CA PHE A 375 -15.80 5.68 -4.59
C PHE A 375 -16.80 5.15 -5.63
N GLY A 376 -17.74 5.99 -6.08
CA GLY A 376 -18.69 5.67 -7.13
C GLY A 376 -19.89 4.85 -6.66
N ARG A 377 -20.76 4.51 -7.62
CA ARG A 377 -22.07 3.88 -7.36
C ARG A 377 -22.06 2.36 -7.28
N ALA A 378 -20.96 1.73 -7.72
CA ALA A 378 -20.85 0.29 -7.83
C ALA A 378 -19.42 -0.15 -7.54
N LEU A 379 -19.27 -1.38 -7.04
CA LEU A 379 -17.96 -1.89 -6.61
C LEU A 379 -16.90 -1.86 -7.72
N TYR A 380 -17.28 -2.14 -8.97
CA TYR A 380 -16.34 -2.08 -10.10
C TYR A 380 -15.82 -0.65 -10.36
N LYS A 381 -16.66 0.39 -10.16
CA LYS A 381 -16.22 1.79 -10.21
C LYS A 381 -15.31 2.14 -9.03
N ALA A 382 -15.60 1.60 -7.85
CA ALA A 382 -14.74 1.77 -6.68
C ALA A 382 -13.34 1.20 -6.95
N VAL A 383 -13.22 0.02 -7.58
CA VAL A 383 -11.93 -0.55 -8.00
C VAL A 383 -11.16 0.40 -8.93
N ASP A 384 -11.85 1.08 -9.85
CA ASP A 384 -11.22 2.02 -10.77
C ASP A 384 -10.78 3.30 -10.07
N PHE A 385 -11.63 3.88 -9.22
CA PHE A 385 -11.31 5.12 -8.52
C PHE A 385 -10.26 4.93 -7.43
N TRP A 386 -10.24 3.76 -6.80
CA TRP A 386 -9.28 3.42 -5.77
C TRP A 386 -7.82 3.58 -6.25
N LYS A 387 -7.55 3.27 -7.52
CA LYS A 387 -6.24 3.47 -8.17
C LYS A 387 -5.81 4.94 -8.25
N PHE A 388 -6.69 5.90 -8.03
CA PHE A 388 -6.33 7.32 -7.97
C PHE A 388 -6.13 7.81 -6.54
N SER A 389 -6.54 7.02 -5.54
CA SER A 389 -6.47 7.43 -4.14
C SER A 389 -5.27 6.84 -3.42
N VAL A 390 -4.69 5.73 -3.91
CA VAL A 390 -3.65 4.98 -3.19
C VAL A 390 -2.47 4.54 -4.04
N ARG A 391 -1.33 4.35 -3.37
CA ARG A 391 -0.12 3.74 -3.92
C ARG A 391 -0.28 2.23 -4.00
N ARG A 392 -0.13 1.66 -5.19
CA ARG A 392 -0.10 0.21 -5.42
C ARG A 392 1.26 -0.16 -5.94
N GLU A 393 2.11 -0.53 -5.00
CA GLU A 393 3.46 -1.00 -5.29
C GLU A 393 3.74 -2.28 -4.50
N GLY A 394 4.43 -3.21 -5.15
CA GLY A 394 4.82 -4.45 -4.52
C GLY A 394 5.71 -5.28 -5.46
N PRO A 395 6.68 -6.04 -4.92
CA PRO A 395 7.56 -6.87 -5.73
C PRO A 395 6.78 -7.90 -6.57
N THR A 396 5.62 -8.34 -6.06
CA THR A 396 4.73 -9.32 -6.68
C THR A 396 3.70 -8.71 -7.63
N LEU A 397 3.62 -7.38 -7.74
CA LEU A 397 2.66 -6.71 -8.61
C LEU A 397 3.24 -6.55 -10.01
N GLY A 398 2.58 -7.13 -11.01
CA GLY A 398 2.98 -7.00 -12.42
C GLY A 398 3.01 -5.54 -12.88
N HIS A 399 3.89 -5.22 -13.84
CA HIS A 399 4.15 -3.84 -14.27
C HIS A 399 2.88 -3.05 -14.59
N THR A 400 1.88 -3.67 -15.22
CA THR A 400 0.61 -3.05 -15.63
C THR A 400 -0.33 -2.72 -14.48
N LYS A 401 -0.18 -3.37 -13.32
CA LYS A 401 -1.05 -3.18 -12.16
C LYS A 401 -0.51 -2.16 -11.14
N ARG A 402 0.78 -1.80 -11.25
CA ARG A 402 1.42 -0.75 -10.43
C ARG A 402 0.94 0.63 -10.86
N ASN A 403 0.70 1.51 -9.91
CA ASN A 403 0.40 2.92 -10.12
C ASN A 403 1.25 3.79 -9.17
N SER A 404 1.30 5.08 -9.46
CA SER A 404 1.73 6.09 -8.50
C SER A 404 0.51 6.94 -8.19
N GLU A 405 0.19 7.10 -6.92
CA GLU A 405 -0.88 7.97 -6.43
C GLU A 405 -0.67 9.45 -6.75
N TYR A 406 0.50 9.83 -7.28
CA TYR A 406 0.82 11.20 -7.70
C TYR A 406 0.65 11.41 -9.22
N LEU A 407 0.43 10.33 -9.98
CA LEU A 407 0.31 10.35 -11.43
C LEU A 407 -1.06 9.81 -11.85
N SER A 408 -1.99 10.72 -12.16
CA SER A 408 -3.27 10.34 -12.76
C SER A 408 -3.24 10.50 -14.28
N PRO A 409 -3.48 9.43 -15.05
CA PRO A 409 -3.59 9.49 -16.50
C PRO A 409 -4.96 9.98 -16.97
N VAL A 410 -5.95 10.08 -16.07
CA VAL A 410 -7.35 10.35 -16.44
C VAL A 410 -7.61 11.84 -16.59
N ARG A 411 -8.22 12.22 -17.73
CA ARG A 411 -8.54 13.61 -18.08
C ARG A 411 -9.91 14.09 -17.59
N SER A 412 -10.82 13.17 -17.28
CA SER A 412 -12.19 13.47 -16.83
C SER A 412 -12.54 12.61 -15.63
N LEU A 413 -12.82 13.26 -14.49
CA LEU A 413 -13.25 12.62 -13.26
C LEU A 413 -14.75 12.86 -13.06
N PRO A 414 -15.49 11.88 -12.55
CA PRO A 414 -16.92 12.05 -12.34
C PRO A 414 -17.20 13.09 -11.27
N ASP A 415 -18.10 14.01 -11.60
CA ASP A 415 -18.67 14.92 -10.63
C ASP A 415 -19.68 14.19 -9.74
N PHE A 416 -19.81 14.61 -8.48
CA PHE A 416 -20.70 13.96 -7.50
C PHE A 416 -21.28 14.97 -6.50
N LYS A 417 -22.45 14.66 -5.93
CA LYS A 417 -23.11 15.51 -4.93
C LYS A 417 -22.42 15.41 -3.56
N ILE A 418 -22.37 16.51 -2.81
CA ILE A 418 -21.62 16.63 -1.55
C ILE A 418 -22.47 16.94 -0.31
N THR A 419 -23.79 16.78 -0.40
CA THR A 419 -24.83 17.26 0.57
C THR A 419 -24.34 17.52 1.98
#